data_AF-X1CQB9-F1
#
_entry.id   AF-X1CQB9-F1
#
_cell.length_a   1.000
_cell.length_b   1.000
_cell.length_c   1.000
_cell.angle_alpha   90.00
_cell.angle_beta   90.00
_cell.angle_gamma   90.00
#
_symmetry.space_group_name_H-M   'P 1'
#
loop_
_entity.id
_entity.type
_entity.pdbx_description
1 polymer ?
#
loop_
_entity_poly.entity_id
_entity_poly.type
_entity_poly.pdbx_seq_one_letter_code
_entity_poly.pdbx_strand_id
1 'polypeptide(L)'
;MTIFKRLKDFISFQKKTILSIFLILLVGCISITWFRGEFIINAGDQIFPLSRIEDFKKAVLYTWDHYRATGFVVPPGLANFSYFGIMALLEVLGLSLVTSEKILYYLIFTLSGLSVYFLTSILFPKRNEILRLTAAFFYMFNFYPILVIWICLPPLGIFYAISPFLLALL
;
A
#
# COMPACT_ATOMS: atom_id res chain seq x y z
N MET A 1 -13.39 -41.61 -1.38
CA MET A 1 -13.77 -40.18 -1.37
C MET A 1 -13.91 -39.72 -2.82
N THR A 2 -15.13 -39.44 -3.28
CA THR A 2 -15.47 -39.23 -4.69
C THR A 2 -14.92 -37.93 -5.27
N ILE A 3 -14.52 -37.95 -6.55
CA ILE A 3 -13.98 -36.81 -7.31
C ILE A 3 -14.89 -35.56 -7.21
N PHE A 4 -16.21 -35.76 -7.23
CA PHE A 4 -17.21 -34.70 -7.04
C PHE A 4 -17.08 -33.93 -5.72
N LYS A 5 -16.70 -34.62 -4.62
CA LYS A 5 -16.50 -33.97 -3.32
C LYS A 5 -15.28 -33.05 -3.36
N ARG A 6 -14.17 -33.52 -3.94
CA ARG A 6 -12.94 -32.72 -4.11
C ARG A 6 -13.19 -31.48 -4.98
N LEU A 7 -13.96 -31.62 -6.07
CA LEU A 7 -14.28 -30.50 -6.95
C LEU A 7 -15.13 -29.43 -6.23
N LYS A 8 -16.13 -29.86 -5.47
CA LYS A 8 -16.97 -28.97 -4.66
C LYS A 8 -16.16 -28.24 -3.59
N ASP A 9 -15.26 -28.94 -2.92
CA ASP A 9 -14.38 -28.38 -1.90
C ASP A 9 -13.41 -27.34 -2.50
N PHE A 10 -12.84 -27.63 -3.69
CA PHE A 10 -11.98 -26.70 -4.42
C PHE A 10 -12.73 -25.42 -4.83
N ILE A 11 -13.91 -25.56 -5.44
CA ILE A 11 -14.74 -24.40 -5.83
C ILE A 11 -15.15 -23.60 -4.60
N SER A 12 -15.53 -24.27 -3.50
CA SER A 12 -15.85 -23.57 -2.25
C SER A 12 -14.66 -22.84 -1.66
N PHE A 13 -13.45 -23.39 -1.76
CA PHE A 13 -12.23 -22.74 -1.29
C PHE A 13 -11.97 -21.46 -2.10
N GLN A 14 -11.97 -21.57 -3.43
CA GLN A 14 -11.78 -20.43 -4.34
C GLN A 14 -12.80 -19.31 -4.09
N LYS A 15 -14.08 -19.64 -3.93
CA LYS A 15 -15.13 -18.66 -3.62
C LYS A 15 -14.87 -17.90 -2.32
N LYS A 16 -14.41 -18.59 -1.27
CA LYS A 16 -14.10 -17.94 0.01
C LYS A 16 -12.89 -17.04 -0.12
N THR A 17 -11.84 -17.48 -0.82
CA THR A 17 -10.65 -16.65 -1.06
C THR A 17 -10.98 -15.39 -1.85
N ILE A 18 -11.77 -15.51 -2.94
CA ILE A 18 -12.22 -14.36 -3.72
C ILE A 18 -13.04 -13.39 -2.86
N LEU A 19 -13.95 -13.92 -2.04
CA LEU A 19 -14.73 -13.11 -1.12
C LEU A 19 -13.82 -12.38 -0.10
N SER A 20 -12.85 -13.07 0.47
CA SER A 20 -11.90 -12.48 1.41
C SER A 20 -11.10 -11.34 0.77
N ILE A 21 -10.57 -11.56 -0.43
CA ILE A 21 -9.85 -10.52 -1.19
C ILE A 21 -10.77 -9.34 -1.49
N PHE A 22 -11.99 -9.59 -1.96
CA PHE A 22 -12.98 -8.55 -2.21
C PHE A 22 -13.27 -7.71 -0.96
N LEU A 23 -13.42 -8.36 0.20
CA LEU A 23 -13.61 -7.65 1.47
C LEU A 23 -12.40 -6.78 1.84
N ILE A 24 -11.17 -7.27 1.62
CA ILE A 24 -9.95 -6.47 1.85
C ILE A 24 -9.93 -5.25 0.91
N LEU A 25 -10.24 -5.43 -0.37
CA LEU A 25 -10.32 -4.33 -1.34
C LEU A 25 -11.39 -3.30 -0.96
N LEU A 26 -12.55 -3.76 -0.46
CA LEU A 26 -13.66 -2.91 -0.04
C LEU A 26 -13.31 -2.11 1.22
N VAL A 27 -12.74 -2.78 2.22
CA VAL A 27 -12.23 -2.12 3.44
C VAL A 27 -11.13 -1.13 3.09
N GLY A 28 -10.30 -1.46 2.09
CA GLY A 28 -9.30 -0.57 1.51
C GLY A 28 -9.86 0.82 1.15
N CYS A 29 -11.08 0.88 0.62
CA CYS A 29 -11.72 2.14 0.21
C CYS A 29 -11.97 3.11 1.37
N ILE A 30 -11.89 2.66 2.63
CA ILE A 30 -11.95 3.54 3.80
C ILE A 30 -10.84 4.60 3.76
N SER A 31 -9.67 4.30 3.20
CA SER A 31 -8.60 5.30 3.10
C SER A 31 -8.97 6.52 2.27
N ILE A 32 -9.89 6.36 1.31
CA ILE A 32 -10.38 7.46 0.47
C ILE A 32 -11.20 8.45 1.29
N THR A 33 -11.89 7.99 2.35
CA THR A 33 -12.70 8.85 3.20
C THR A 33 -11.88 9.70 4.17
N TRP A 34 -10.57 9.44 4.29
CA TRP A 34 -9.66 10.26 5.10
C TRP A 34 -9.43 11.65 4.48
N PHE A 35 -9.64 11.77 3.18
CA PHE A 35 -9.53 13.01 2.43
C PHE A 35 -10.81 13.84 2.60
N ARG A 36 -10.66 15.12 2.91
CA ARG A 36 -11.79 16.04 3.11
C ARG A 36 -12.30 16.64 1.79
N GLY A 37 -12.59 15.79 0.79
CA GLY A 37 -12.93 16.23 -0.57
C GLY A 37 -11.69 16.37 -1.45
N GLU A 38 -11.45 17.57 -1.99
CA GLU A 38 -10.34 17.85 -2.93
C GLU A 38 -9.08 18.41 -2.23
N PHE A 39 -8.90 18.11 -0.94
CA PHE A 39 -7.69 18.46 -0.21
C PHE A 39 -6.70 17.31 -0.21
N ILE A 40 -5.42 17.66 -0.27
CA ILE A 40 -4.32 16.73 0.01
C ILE A 40 -4.16 16.52 1.51
N ILE A 41 -3.61 15.37 1.89
CA ILE A 41 -3.18 15.13 3.26
C ILE A 41 -1.74 15.64 3.36
N ASN A 42 -1.54 16.66 4.20
CA ASN A 42 -0.20 17.19 4.48
C ASN A 42 -0.02 17.30 5.99
N ALA A 43 0.65 16.32 6.57
CA ALA A 43 0.93 16.24 8.00
C ALA A 43 2.42 15.98 8.24
N GLY A 44 2.92 16.42 9.40
CA GLY A 44 4.29 16.12 9.84
C GLY A 44 5.36 16.45 8.80
N ASP A 45 6.29 15.50 8.60
CA ASP A 45 7.41 15.61 7.66
C ASP A 45 7.10 14.97 6.30
N GLN A 46 5.83 14.93 5.90
CA GLN A 46 5.45 14.36 4.61
C GLN A 46 6.04 15.15 3.45
N ILE A 47 6.95 14.50 2.72
CA ILE A 47 7.47 15.01 1.45
C ILE A 47 6.50 14.57 0.35
N PHE A 48 5.46 15.36 0.15
CA PHE A 48 4.50 15.10 -0.91
C PHE A 48 4.93 15.79 -2.23
N PRO A 49 5.01 15.06 -3.36
CA PRO A 49 5.54 15.60 -4.60
C PRO A 49 4.49 16.48 -5.30
N LEU A 50 4.67 17.80 -5.26
CA LEU A 50 3.76 18.74 -5.92
C LEU A 50 4.00 18.75 -7.44
N SER A 51 5.25 18.63 -7.87
CA SER A 51 5.68 18.51 -9.28
C SER A 51 6.14 17.08 -9.53
N ARG A 52 5.22 16.12 -9.71
CA ARG A 52 5.51 14.69 -9.50
C ARG A 52 6.57 14.14 -10.43
N ILE A 53 6.58 14.57 -11.69
CA ILE A 53 7.59 14.17 -12.66
C ILE A 53 8.97 14.75 -12.32
N GLU A 54 9.05 16.03 -11.95
CA GLU A 54 10.32 16.66 -11.60
C GLU A 54 10.86 16.13 -10.27
N ASP A 55 10.00 15.96 -9.27
CA ASP A 55 10.35 15.44 -7.97
C ASP A 55 10.80 13.97 -8.06
N PHE A 56 10.20 13.17 -8.93
CA PHE A 56 10.69 11.82 -9.25
C PHE A 56 12.08 11.84 -9.87
N LYS A 57 12.31 12.70 -10.87
CA LYS A 57 13.66 12.85 -11.48
C LYS A 57 14.68 13.24 -10.42
N LYS A 58 14.37 14.22 -9.57
CA LYS A 58 15.22 14.66 -8.45
C LYS A 58 15.51 13.51 -7.49
N ALA A 59 14.47 12.82 -7.01
CA ALA A 59 14.60 11.78 -6.00
C ALA A 59 15.35 10.52 -6.46
N VAL A 60 15.37 10.26 -7.78
CA VAL A 60 15.98 9.04 -8.36
C VAL A 60 17.32 9.31 -9.04
N LEU A 61 17.47 10.44 -9.74
CA LEU A 61 18.63 10.70 -10.60
C LEU A 61 19.69 11.60 -9.94
N TYR A 62 19.32 12.35 -8.90
CA TYR A 62 20.19 13.35 -8.30
C TYR A 62 20.34 13.10 -6.79
N THR A 63 21.53 13.40 -6.28
CA THR A 63 21.85 13.28 -4.85
C THR A 63 21.74 14.61 -4.10
N TRP A 64 21.58 15.70 -4.85
CA TRP A 64 21.56 17.06 -4.37
C TRP A 64 20.31 17.78 -4.90
N ASP A 65 19.55 18.40 -4.00
CA ASP A 65 18.42 19.23 -4.34
C ASP A 65 18.72 20.68 -3.98
N HIS A 66 19.00 21.50 -4.99
CA HIS A 66 19.26 22.94 -4.84
C HIS A 66 17.99 23.78 -4.63
N TYR A 67 16.80 23.19 -4.75
CA TYR A 67 15.53 23.89 -4.54
C TYR A 67 15.05 23.87 -3.08
N ARG A 68 15.63 23.01 -2.23
CA ARG A 68 15.28 22.91 -0.81
C ARG A 68 16.25 23.71 0.05
N ALA A 69 15.74 24.74 0.73
CA ALA A 69 16.51 25.61 1.61
C ALA A 69 17.78 26.16 0.93
N THR A 70 18.97 25.98 1.52
CA THR A 70 20.27 26.35 0.93
C THR A 70 20.91 25.20 0.12
N GLY A 71 20.12 24.19 -0.22
CA GLY A 71 20.57 22.91 -0.75
C GLY A 71 20.44 21.80 0.29
N PHE A 72 19.92 20.64 -0.14
CA PHE A 72 19.73 19.48 0.72
C PHE A 72 20.25 18.21 0.04
N VAL A 73 20.93 17.36 0.80
CA VAL A 73 21.31 16.02 0.33
C VAL A 73 20.07 15.15 0.32
N VAL A 74 19.61 14.78 -0.87
CA VAL A 74 18.56 13.77 -1.02
C VAL A 74 19.27 12.43 -1.11
N PRO A 75 19.06 11.50 -0.16
CA PRO A 75 19.61 10.16 -0.29
C PRO A 75 19.10 9.58 -1.62
N PRO A 76 19.95 9.42 -2.64
CA PRO A 76 19.51 8.91 -3.92
C PRO A 76 19.14 7.45 -3.75
N GLY A 77 18.18 6.98 -4.53
CA GLY A 77 18.15 5.56 -4.85
C GLY A 77 16.78 4.98 -5.13
N LEU A 78 16.84 3.70 -5.49
CA LEU A 78 15.70 2.81 -5.73
C LEU A 78 14.67 2.84 -4.60
N ALA A 79 15.07 3.21 -3.37
CA ALA A 79 14.15 3.33 -2.24
C ALA A 79 13.05 4.39 -2.46
N ASN A 80 13.37 5.50 -3.14
CA ASN A 80 12.40 6.55 -3.47
C ASN A 80 11.61 6.25 -4.75
N PHE A 81 12.08 5.29 -5.55
CA PHE A 81 11.49 4.97 -6.85
C PHE A 81 10.04 4.51 -6.74
N SER A 82 9.71 3.70 -5.74
CA SER A 82 8.36 3.17 -5.58
C SER A 82 7.34 4.29 -5.32
N TYR A 83 7.61 5.15 -4.35
CA TYR A 83 6.72 6.25 -3.97
C TYR A 83 6.64 7.32 -5.07
N PHE A 84 7.78 7.91 -5.46
CA PHE A 84 7.79 9.00 -6.44
C PHE A 84 7.45 8.50 -7.86
N GLY A 85 7.81 7.26 -8.19
CA GLY A 85 7.52 6.67 -9.49
C GLY A 85 6.04 6.40 -9.70
N ILE A 86 5.33 5.90 -8.67
CA ILE A 86 3.86 5.79 -8.72
C ILE A 86 3.24 7.16 -8.93
N MET A 87 3.68 8.17 -8.18
CA MET A 87 3.14 9.53 -8.29
C MET A 87 3.39 10.15 -9.69
N ALA A 88 4.60 9.98 -10.24
CA ALA A 88 4.92 10.43 -11.59
C ALA A 88 4.11 9.68 -12.65
N LEU A 89 3.91 8.37 -12.50
CA LEU A 89 3.07 7.57 -13.40
C LEU A 89 1.63 8.09 -13.42
N LEU A 90 1.04 8.36 -12.26
CA LEU A 90 -0.32 8.88 -12.15
C LEU A 90 -0.45 10.28 -12.76
N GLU A 91 0.61 11.11 -12.72
CA GLU A 91 0.66 12.37 -13.46
C GLU A 91 0.66 12.18 -14.97
N VAL A 92 1.45 11.24 -15.49
CA VAL A 92 1.48 10.90 -16.92
C VAL A 92 0.11 10.40 -17.40
N LEU A 93 -0.65 9.72 -16.54
CA LEU A 93 -2.03 9.30 -16.80
C LEU A 93 -3.05 10.47 -16.73
N GLY A 94 -2.61 11.70 -16.46
CA GLY A 94 -3.46 12.89 -16.40
C GLY A 94 -4.29 13.00 -15.13
N LEU A 95 -3.99 12.22 -14.07
CA LEU A 95 -4.72 12.29 -12.82
C LEU A 95 -4.32 13.52 -12.01
N SER A 96 -5.32 14.10 -11.32
CA SER A 96 -5.08 15.22 -10.42
C SER A 96 -4.16 14.81 -9.27
N LEU A 97 -3.51 15.79 -8.65
CA LEU A 97 -2.63 15.59 -7.51
C LEU A 97 -3.36 14.87 -6.36
N VAL A 98 -4.57 15.31 -6.04
CA VAL A 98 -5.39 14.75 -4.95
C VAL A 98 -5.86 13.34 -5.27
N THR A 99 -6.32 13.09 -6.50
CA THR A 99 -6.71 11.74 -6.93
C THR A 99 -5.53 10.78 -6.86
N SER A 100 -4.33 11.25 -7.24
CA SER A 100 -3.11 10.45 -7.16
C SER A 100 -2.77 10.07 -5.72
N GLU A 101 -2.92 11.00 -4.78
CA GLU A 101 -2.72 10.73 -3.35
C GLU A 101 -3.72 9.71 -2.80
N LYS A 102 -5.02 9.88 -3.12
CA LYS A 102 -6.08 8.95 -2.74
C LYS A 102 -5.78 7.53 -3.22
N ILE A 103 -5.36 7.39 -4.47
CA ILE A 103 -4.97 6.09 -5.06
C ILE A 103 -3.77 5.52 -4.31
N LEU A 104 -2.74 6.32 -4.04
CA LEU A 104 -1.56 5.84 -3.32
C LEU A 104 -1.90 5.35 -1.91
N TYR A 105 -2.70 6.11 -1.16
CA TYR A 105 -3.16 5.74 0.17
C TYR A 105 -4.00 4.46 0.14
N TYR A 106 -4.91 4.34 -0.84
CA TYR A 106 -5.65 3.10 -1.09
C TYR A 106 -4.74 1.92 -1.37
N LEU A 107 -3.74 2.08 -2.24
CA LEU A 107 -2.79 1.02 -2.57
C LEU A 107 -2.01 0.57 -1.34
N ILE A 108 -1.41 1.50 -0.59
CA ILE A 108 -0.61 1.17 0.60
C ILE A 108 -1.49 0.46 1.66
N PHE A 109 -2.66 1.01 1.95
CA PHE A 109 -3.56 0.47 2.97
C PHE A 109 -4.07 -0.92 2.59
N THR A 110 -4.51 -1.10 1.35
CA THR A 110 -5.03 -2.37 0.84
C THR A 110 -3.94 -3.43 0.72
N LEU A 111 -2.76 -3.04 0.22
CA LEU A 111 -1.62 -3.93 0.07
C LEU A 111 -1.15 -4.48 1.40
N SER A 112 -1.21 -3.68 2.48
CA SER A 112 -0.90 -4.17 3.84
C SER A 112 -1.78 -5.36 4.25
N GLY A 113 -3.08 -5.30 3.95
CA GLY A 113 -4.03 -6.38 4.23
C GLY A 113 -3.79 -7.60 3.35
N LEU A 114 -3.60 -7.39 2.04
CA LEU A 114 -3.33 -8.48 1.08
C LEU A 114 -2.04 -9.23 1.42
N SER A 115 -0.99 -8.52 1.80
CA SER A 115 0.30 -9.08 2.19
C SER A 115 0.18 -10.02 3.39
N VAL A 116 -0.51 -9.58 4.46
CA VAL A 116 -0.71 -10.43 5.65
C VAL A 116 -1.69 -11.56 5.38
N TYR A 117 -2.74 -11.32 4.60
CA TYR A 117 -3.65 -12.38 4.17
C TYR A 117 -2.89 -13.50 3.45
N PHE A 118 -2.01 -13.14 2.52
CA PHE A 118 -1.16 -14.09 1.80
C PHE A 118 -0.18 -14.81 2.72
N LEU A 119 0.56 -14.09 3.56
CA LEU A 119 1.48 -14.68 4.54
C LEU A 119 0.77 -15.69 5.45
N THR A 120 -0.39 -15.32 5.98
CA THR A 120 -1.18 -16.19 6.86
C THR A 120 -1.68 -17.43 6.12
N SER A 121 -1.96 -17.32 4.82
CA SER A 121 -2.35 -18.47 4.00
C SER A 121 -1.23 -19.50 3.84
N ILE A 122 0.03 -19.05 3.81
CA ILE A 122 1.23 -19.89 3.69
C ILE A 122 1.61 -20.48 5.04
N LEU A 123 1.67 -19.67 6.11
CA LEU A 123 2.04 -20.14 7.44
C LEU A 123 0.98 -21.09 8.03
N PHE A 124 -0.29 -20.87 7.69
CA PHE A 124 -1.42 -21.60 8.25
C PHE A 124 -2.38 -22.14 7.18
N PRO A 125 -1.95 -23.11 6.36
CA PRO A 125 -2.71 -23.58 5.19
C PRO A 125 -4.02 -24.28 5.57
N LYS A 126 -4.08 -24.89 6.76
CA LYS A 126 -5.25 -25.61 7.28
C LYS A 126 -6.20 -24.74 8.12
N ARG A 127 -5.86 -23.47 8.37
CA ARG A 127 -6.71 -22.58 9.19
C ARG A 127 -7.85 -21.99 8.36
N ASN A 128 -8.90 -21.58 9.07
CA ASN A 128 -10.10 -21.01 8.46
C ASN A 128 -9.81 -19.62 7.88
N GLU A 129 -10.52 -19.27 6.81
CA GLU A 129 -10.51 -17.97 6.13
C GLU A 129 -10.75 -16.79 7.07
N ILE A 130 -11.57 -17.00 8.10
CA ILE A 130 -11.82 -15.99 9.13
C ILE A 130 -10.51 -15.55 9.80
N LEU A 131 -9.61 -16.49 10.14
CA LEU A 131 -8.32 -16.15 10.76
C LEU A 131 -7.48 -15.27 9.83
N ARG A 132 -7.43 -15.60 8.54
CA ARG A 132 -6.66 -14.86 7.53
C ARG A 132 -7.20 -13.45 7.37
N LEU A 133 -8.52 -13.30 7.32
CA LEU A 133 -9.19 -12.01 7.27
C LEU A 133 -8.96 -11.19 8.54
N THR A 134 -9.08 -11.80 9.72
CA THR A 134 -8.81 -11.14 11.00
C THR A 134 -7.37 -10.64 11.06
N ALA A 135 -6.39 -11.44 10.64
CA ALA A 135 -5.00 -11.03 10.58
C ALA A 135 -4.78 -9.87 9.61
N ALA A 136 -5.38 -9.93 8.42
CA ALA A 136 -5.32 -8.87 7.42
C ALA A 136 -5.89 -7.55 7.96
N PHE A 137 -7.09 -7.56 8.52
CA PHE A 137 -7.73 -6.36 9.07
C PHE A 137 -6.99 -5.82 10.28
N PHE A 138 -6.50 -6.69 11.17
CA PHE A 138 -5.69 -6.26 12.30
C PHE A 138 -4.43 -5.52 11.85
N TYR A 139 -3.80 -5.98 10.77
CA TYR A 139 -2.63 -5.31 10.21
C TYR A 139 -2.97 -3.98 9.54
N MET A 140 -4.03 -3.94 8.73
CA MET A 140 -4.52 -2.70 8.10
C MET A 140 -4.79 -1.62 9.15
N PHE A 141 -5.48 -1.97 10.24
CA PHE A 141 -5.89 -1.03 11.30
C PHE A 141 -4.95 -0.98 12.50
N ASN A 142 -3.69 -1.42 12.34
CA ASN A 142 -2.73 -1.33 13.43
C ASN A 142 -2.49 0.15 13.81
N PHE A 143 -2.24 0.43 15.09
CA PHE A 143 -1.92 1.76 15.58
C PHE A 143 -0.63 2.34 14.98
N TYR A 144 0.34 1.51 14.62
CA TYR A 144 1.61 1.97 14.08
C TYR A 144 1.45 2.73 12.74
N PRO A 145 0.78 2.18 11.71
CA PRO A 145 0.47 2.94 10.49
C PRO A 145 -0.27 4.25 10.75
N ILE A 146 -1.25 4.23 11.66
CA ILE A 146 -2.06 5.40 12.03
C ILE A 146 -1.21 6.53 12.60
N LEU A 147 -0.27 6.20 13.48
CA LEU A 147 0.52 7.21 14.19
C LEU A 147 1.81 7.61 13.48
N VAL A 148 2.36 6.74 12.61
CA VAL A 148 3.69 6.92 12.03
C VAL A 148 3.64 7.05 10.51
N ILE A 149 3.04 6.07 9.83
CA ILE A 149 3.09 6.00 8.36
C ILE A 149 2.24 7.10 7.73
N TRP A 150 0.99 7.25 8.17
CA TRP A 150 0.05 8.20 7.59
C TRP A 150 0.34 9.66 7.96
N ILE A 151 1.12 9.90 9.02
CA ILE A 151 1.42 11.24 9.53
C ILE A 151 2.81 11.73 9.09
N CYS A 152 3.82 10.87 9.00
CA CYS A 152 5.19 11.33 8.73
C CYS A 152 5.84 10.69 7.49
N LEU A 153 5.60 9.41 7.18
CA LEU A 153 6.48 8.65 6.28
C LEU A 153 5.75 7.81 5.22
N PRO A 154 4.99 8.42 4.29
CA PRO A 154 4.35 7.71 3.18
C PRO A 154 5.29 6.84 2.33
N PRO A 155 6.54 7.25 2.03
CA PRO A 155 7.46 6.38 1.31
C PRO A 155 7.78 5.07 2.04
N LEU A 156 7.84 5.08 3.38
CA LEU A 156 8.00 3.88 4.19
C LEU A 156 6.72 3.03 4.25
N GLY A 157 5.56 3.64 3.98
CA GLY A 157 4.28 2.94 3.95
C GLY A 157 4.26 1.80 2.95
N ILE A 158 4.88 1.97 1.77
CA ILE A 158 4.98 0.92 0.76
C ILE A 158 5.81 -0.27 1.29
N PHE A 159 6.97 0.01 1.89
CA PHE A 159 7.82 -1.03 2.48
C PHE A 159 7.10 -1.77 3.61
N TYR A 160 6.44 -1.03 4.50
CA TYR A 160 5.60 -1.60 5.55
C TYR A 160 4.53 -2.52 4.95
N ALA A 161 3.76 -2.04 3.97
CA ALA A 161 2.67 -2.79 3.35
C ALA A 161 3.14 -4.08 2.65
N ILE A 162 4.33 -4.09 2.05
CA ILE A 162 4.87 -5.22 1.28
C ILE A 162 5.67 -6.20 2.16
N SER A 163 6.19 -5.76 3.32
CA SER A 163 7.06 -6.59 4.17
C SER A 163 6.48 -7.99 4.49
N PRO A 164 5.19 -8.15 4.85
CA PRO A 164 4.63 -9.47 5.11
C PRO A 164 4.60 -10.37 3.87
N PHE A 165 4.42 -9.79 2.68
CA PHE A 165 4.46 -10.53 1.42
C PHE A 165 5.87 -11.04 1.12
N LEU A 166 6.90 -10.21 1.34
CA LEU A 166 8.30 -10.62 1.18
C LEU A 166 8.65 -11.77 2.13
N LEU A 167 8.23 -11.68 3.40
CA LEU A 167 8.41 -12.76 4.37
C LEU A 167 7.73 -14.06 3.96
N ALA A 168 6.62 -13.98 3.21
CA ALA A 168 5.92 -15.16 2.73
C ALA A 168 6.64 -15.87 1.56
N LEU A 169 7.56 -15.16 0.88
CA LEU A 169 8.35 -15.69 -0.24
C LEU A 169 9.70 -16.28 0.18
N LEU A 170 10.13 -16.05 1.42
CA LEU A 170 11.34 -16.62 2.01
C LEU A 170 11.08 -18.04 2.54
#